data_AF-K2E836-F1
#
_entry.id   AF-K2E836-F1
#
_cell.length_a   1.000
_cell.length_b   1.000
_cell.length_c   1.000
_cell.angle_alpha   90.00
_cell.angle_beta   90.00
_cell.angle_gamma   90.00
#
_symmetry.space_group_name_H-M   'P 1'
#
loop_
_entity.id
_entity.type
_entity.pdbx_description
1 polymer ?
#
loop_
_entity_poly.entity_id
_entity_poly.type
_entity_poly.pdbx_seq_one_letter_code
_entity_poly.pdbx_strand_id
1 'polypeptide(L)'
;MKEGLNIKEKMKRVRRKIVGFGKFSTPYRKHDVTSIFEERERSKDTGSSIKAFSSKKLQLLYIKIIAFFTARKQNWRNFYTQELPFSRILRFLKSRYPTYKKYLVPVSVGMLIVLLPVIWLSIKNPDKVRADWFDDNWHYRKKITITNNGTADADKKILFETDTSALISGSKMQNTCADARFTDVNGQVLRYYIDAATGACNTVSTDFYVLLPTINAGSTVIYFYYANT
;
A
#
# COMPACT_ATOMS: atom_id res chain seq x y z
N MET A 1 -21.68 41.21 64.85
CA MET A 1 -20.98 40.04 64.27
C MET A 1 -21.89 38.79 64.25
N LYS A 2 -23.02 38.79 63.52
CA LYS A 2 -23.89 37.60 63.38
C LYS A 2 -24.39 37.30 61.96
N GLU A 3 -24.07 38.13 60.96
CA GLU A 3 -24.49 37.88 59.56
C GLU A 3 -23.52 37.02 58.72
N GLY A 4 -22.24 36.94 59.10
CA GLY A 4 -21.24 36.19 58.33
C GLY A 4 -21.32 34.66 58.44
N LEU A 5 -22.02 34.13 59.46
CA LEU A 5 -22.14 32.68 59.67
C LEU A 5 -23.25 32.04 58.82
N ASN A 6 -24.31 32.79 58.48
CA ASN A 6 -25.49 32.29 57.77
C ASN A 6 -25.19 32.01 56.28
N ILE A 7 -24.29 32.77 55.67
CA ILE A 7 -23.93 32.65 54.25
C ILE A 7 -23.15 31.35 53.97
N LYS A 8 -22.23 30.95 54.85
CA LYS A 8 -21.48 29.67 54.72
C LYS A 8 -22.40 28.45 54.81
N GLU A 9 -23.42 28.52 55.64
CA GLU A 9 -24.39 27.45 55.84
C GLU A 9 -25.37 27.35 54.66
N LYS A 10 -25.73 28.49 54.06
CA LYS A 10 -26.51 28.57 52.82
C LYS A 10 -25.74 28.00 51.62
N MET A 11 -24.44 28.27 51.49
CA MET A 11 -23.60 27.67 50.43
C MET A 11 -23.39 26.16 50.60
N LYS A 12 -23.26 25.65 51.83
CA LYS A 12 -23.14 24.19 52.10
C LYS A 12 -24.43 23.42 51.79
N ARG A 13 -25.59 24.10 51.84
CA ARG A 13 -26.90 23.54 51.47
C ARG A 13 -27.11 23.49 49.94
N VAL A 14 -26.61 24.50 49.20
CA VAL A 14 -26.60 24.48 47.73
C VAL A 14 -25.65 23.41 47.18
N ARG A 15 -24.46 23.25 47.77
CA ARG A 15 -23.50 22.20 47.35
C ARG A 15 -24.03 20.77 47.55
N ARG A 16 -24.82 20.51 48.59
CA ARG A 16 -25.47 19.19 48.78
C ARG A 16 -26.64 18.94 47.82
N LYS A 17 -27.30 19.99 47.32
CA LYS A 17 -28.42 19.88 46.38
C LYS A 17 -27.97 19.56 44.94
N ILE A 18 -26.72 19.88 44.59
CA ILE A 18 -26.12 19.58 43.27
C ILE A 18 -25.62 18.12 43.20
N VAL A 19 -25.35 17.48 44.34
CA VAL A 19 -24.87 16.07 44.40
C VAL A 19 -26.01 15.05 44.25
N GLY A 20 -27.27 15.50 44.15
CA GLY A 20 -28.46 14.64 44.20
C GLY A 20 -29.46 14.82 43.06
N PHE A 21 -29.04 15.21 41.85
CA PHE A 21 -29.96 15.34 40.71
C PHE A 21 -29.37 14.75 39.43
N GLY A 22 -29.99 13.66 38.97
CA GLY A 22 -30.04 13.34 37.54
C GLY A 22 -29.05 12.29 37.02
N LYS A 23 -29.31 11.02 37.33
CA LYS A 23 -29.18 9.99 36.28
C LYS A 23 -30.26 10.32 35.23
N PHE A 24 -29.88 10.91 34.11
CA PHE A 24 -30.69 10.86 32.89
C PHE A 24 -29.87 10.11 31.85
N SER A 25 -30.22 8.84 31.69
CA SER A 25 -29.78 7.99 30.60
C SER A 25 -30.40 8.50 29.31
N THR A 26 -29.59 9.05 28.42
CA THR A 26 -29.90 9.05 26.99
C THR A 26 -29.05 7.95 26.34
N PRO A 27 -29.66 6.92 25.72
CA PRO A 27 -28.90 5.93 24.97
C PRO A 27 -28.35 6.61 23.72
N TYR A 28 -27.04 6.91 23.70
CA TYR A 28 -26.41 7.40 22.48
C TYR A 28 -26.36 6.24 21.49
N ARG A 29 -27.11 6.45 20.42
CA ARG A 29 -27.32 5.59 19.26
C ARG A 29 -25.97 5.08 18.75
N LYS A 30 -25.81 3.75 18.71
CA LYS A 30 -24.84 3.10 17.83
C LYS A 30 -25.10 3.65 16.43
N HIS A 31 -24.22 4.49 15.94
CA HIS A 31 -24.08 4.64 14.51
C HIS A 31 -23.35 3.38 14.06
N ASP A 32 -23.99 2.60 13.20
CA ASP A 32 -23.34 1.56 12.42
C ASP A 32 -22.25 2.24 11.61
N VAL A 33 -21.04 2.29 12.19
CA VAL A 33 -19.83 2.52 11.42
C VAL A 33 -19.56 1.20 10.74
N THR A 34 -20.01 1.12 9.49
CA THR A 34 -19.61 0.13 8.50
C THR A 34 -18.17 -0.30 8.77
N SER A 35 -18.03 -1.58 9.09
CA SER A 35 -16.76 -2.24 9.38
C SER A 35 -15.67 -1.79 8.42
N ILE A 36 -14.78 -0.92 8.88
CA ILE A 36 -13.45 -0.78 8.31
C ILE A 36 -12.75 -2.07 8.72
N PHE A 37 -12.79 -3.07 7.85
CA PHE A 37 -11.97 -4.26 8.02
C PHE A 37 -10.52 -3.82 7.84
N GLU A 38 -9.91 -3.49 8.98
CA GLU A 38 -8.52 -3.11 9.08
C GLU A 38 -7.65 -4.36 8.91
N GLU A 39 -6.97 -4.44 7.77
CA GLU A 39 -6.21 -5.62 7.40
C GLU A 39 -4.72 -5.46 7.77
N ARG A 40 -4.22 -6.52 8.42
CA ARG A 40 -2.90 -6.76 9.02
C ARG A 40 -1.73 -5.96 8.42
N GLU A 41 -0.99 -5.27 9.29
CA GLU A 41 0.29 -4.60 9.01
C GLU A 41 1.22 -5.49 8.20
N ARG A 42 1.76 -4.97 7.09
CA ARG A 42 2.76 -5.67 6.28
C ARG A 42 4.09 -4.95 6.48
N SER A 43 4.99 -5.57 7.24
CA SER A 43 6.38 -5.11 7.35
C SER A 43 7.20 -5.56 6.14
N LYS A 44 8.29 -4.84 5.83
CA LYS A 44 9.27 -5.26 4.82
C LYS A 44 10.12 -6.48 5.23
N ASP A 45 9.82 -7.14 6.35
CA ASP A 45 10.66 -8.20 6.89
C ASP A 45 10.25 -9.59 6.36
N THR A 46 10.91 -10.03 5.29
CA THR A 46 10.84 -11.42 4.82
C THR A 46 12.17 -12.08 5.07
N GLY A 47 12.35 -12.75 6.22
CA GLY A 47 13.65 -13.39 6.48
C GLY A 47 13.78 -14.49 7.54
N SER A 48 12.88 -14.63 8.52
CA SER A 48 13.19 -15.49 9.68
C SER A 48 12.20 -16.62 9.98
N SER A 49 10.88 -16.46 9.76
CA SER A 49 9.90 -17.39 10.35
C SER A 49 9.41 -18.56 9.45
N ILE A 50 9.78 -18.62 8.16
CA ILE A 50 9.38 -19.73 7.25
C ILE A 50 10.33 -20.94 7.33
N LYS A 51 11.47 -20.83 8.01
CA LYS A 51 12.57 -21.82 7.90
C LYS A 51 12.31 -23.16 8.60
N ALA A 52 11.27 -23.33 9.40
CA ALA A 52 11.15 -24.49 10.28
C ALA A 52 10.08 -25.54 9.93
N PHE A 53 9.00 -25.22 9.18
CA PHE A 53 7.83 -26.11 9.12
C PHE A 53 7.62 -26.89 7.80
N SER A 54 8.47 -26.73 6.78
CA SER A 54 8.26 -27.44 5.50
C SER A 54 9.55 -27.91 4.84
N SER A 55 10.53 -28.36 5.62
CA SER A 55 11.84 -28.75 5.09
C SER A 55 11.79 -30.11 4.36
N LYS A 56 11.14 -31.14 4.90
CA LYS A 56 11.23 -32.51 4.35
C LYS A 56 10.45 -32.70 3.03
N LYS A 57 9.24 -32.16 2.91
CA LYS A 57 8.42 -32.27 1.68
C LYS A 57 9.01 -31.46 0.52
N LEU A 58 9.56 -30.26 0.78
CA LEU A 58 10.23 -29.47 -0.26
C LEU A 58 11.55 -30.11 -0.71
N GLN A 59 12.35 -30.68 0.21
CA GLN A 59 13.59 -31.38 -0.14
C GLN A 59 13.32 -32.56 -1.08
N LEU A 60 12.31 -33.39 -0.78
CA LEU A 60 11.90 -34.51 -1.63
C LEU A 60 11.40 -34.06 -3.00
N LEU A 61 10.66 -32.96 -3.06
CA LEU A 61 10.14 -32.41 -4.31
C LEU A 61 11.26 -31.80 -5.16
N TYR A 62 12.23 -31.14 -4.52
CA TYR A 62 13.44 -30.61 -5.17
C TYR A 62 14.32 -31.71 -5.77
N ILE A 63 14.54 -32.82 -5.05
CA ILE A 63 15.30 -33.97 -5.57
C ILE A 63 14.60 -34.61 -6.79
N LYS A 64 13.26 -34.74 -6.75
CA LYS A 64 12.49 -35.25 -7.90
C LYS A 64 12.57 -34.33 -9.12
N ILE A 65 12.56 -33.01 -8.91
CA ILE A 65 12.70 -32.03 -9.99
C ILE A 65 14.10 -32.12 -10.61
N ILE A 66 15.16 -32.18 -9.80
CA ILE A 66 16.54 -32.33 -10.32
C ILE A 66 16.66 -33.63 -11.12
N ALA A 67 16.16 -34.75 -10.60
CA ALA A 67 16.19 -36.04 -11.29
C ALA A 67 15.45 -36.01 -12.65
N PHE A 68 14.33 -35.31 -12.73
CA PHE A 68 13.61 -35.11 -13.99
C PHE A 68 14.40 -34.24 -14.98
N PHE A 69 15.03 -33.17 -14.51
CA PHE A 69 15.88 -32.32 -15.36
C PHE A 69 17.17 -33.02 -15.80
N THR A 70 17.82 -33.82 -14.96
CA THR A 70 19.00 -34.61 -15.35
C THR A 70 18.63 -35.74 -16.30
N ALA A 71 17.51 -36.44 -16.09
CA ALA A 71 17.01 -37.44 -17.03
C ALA A 71 16.67 -36.83 -18.40
N ARG A 72 16.09 -35.62 -18.42
CA ARG A 72 15.74 -34.91 -19.66
C ARG A 72 16.96 -34.32 -20.37
N LYS A 73 18.07 -34.02 -19.66
CA LYS A 73 19.33 -33.50 -20.22
C LYS A 73 20.09 -34.52 -21.07
N GLN A 74 19.88 -35.83 -20.83
CA GLN A 74 20.55 -36.89 -21.61
C GLN A 74 20.12 -36.90 -23.09
N ASN A 75 18.89 -36.47 -23.40
CA ASN A 75 18.36 -36.47 -24.77
C ASN A 75 18.67 -35.19 -25.58
N TRP A 76 19.43 -34.23 -25.01
CA TRP A 76 19.79 -32.98 -25.69
C TRP A 76 21.12 -33.05 -26.43
N ARG A 77 21.91 -34.13 -26.28
CA ARG A 77 23.19 -34.26 -27.00
C ARG A 77 23.03 -34.63 -28.48
N ASN A 78 21.86 -35.15 -28.87
CA ASN A 78 21.56 -35.54 -30.26
C ASN A 78 20.81 -34.45 -31.05
N PHE A 79 20.51 -33.29 -30.45
CA PHE A 79 19.86 -32.17 -31.14
C PHE A 79 20.84 -31.21 -31.84
N TYR A 80 22.15 -31.37 -31.64
CA TYR A 80 23.17 -30.54 -32.30
C TYR A 80 23.61 -31.09 -33.67
N THR A 81 23.11 -32.26 -34.09
CA THR A 81 23.42 -32.87 -35.39
C THR A 81 22.28 -32.79 -36.40
N GLN A 82 21.11 -32.26 -36.02
CA GLN A 82 20.13 -31.80 -37.01
C GLN A 82 20.47 -30.38 -37.39
N GLU A 83 21.09 -30.23 -38.57
CA GLU A 83 21.24 -28.98 -39.32
C GLU A 83 19.91 -28.22 -39.30
N LEU A 84 19.74 -27.31 -38.34
CA LEU A 84 18.57 -26.44 -38.29
C LEU A 84 18.49 -25.72 -39.66
N PRO A 85 17.33 -25.76 -40.35
CA PRO A 85 17.21 -25.20 -41.70
C PRO A 85 17.35 -23.67 -41.74
N PHE A 86 17.66 -23.02 -40.62
CA PHE A 86 18.04 -21.62 -40.55
C PHE A 86 19.12 -21.25 -41.55
N SER A 87 20.07 -22.14 -41.89
CA SER A 87 21.09 -21.85 -42.91
C SER A 87 20.51 -21.68 -44.33
N ARG A 88 19.40 -22.34 -44.65
CA ARG A 88 18.65 -22.15 -45.91
C ARG A 88 17.80 -20.89 -45.86
N ILE A 89 17.15 -20.61 -44.72
CA ILE A 89 16.32 -19.42 -44.51
C ILE A 89 17.16 -18.14 -44.54
N LEU A 90 18.33 -18.13 -43.88
CA LEU A 90 19.31 -17.05 -43.90
C LEU A 90 19.87 -16.82 -45.30
N ARG A 91 20.14 -17.87 -46.08
CA ARG A 91 20.55 -17.76 -47.49
C ARG A 91 19.46 -17.13 -48.36
N PHE A 92 18.19 -17.45 -48.12
CA PHE A 92 17.06 -16.88 -48.86
C PHE A 92 16.86 -15.39 -48.56
N LEU A 93 17.01 -14.98 -47.29
CA LEU A 93 16.99 -13.57 -46.88
C LEU A 93 18.19 -12.79 -47.45
N LYS A 94 19.38 -13.40 -47.47
CA LYS A 94 20.61 -12.81 -48.03
C LYS A 94 20.54 -12.66 -49.56
N SER A 95 19.89 -13.58 -50.26
CA SER A 95 19.76 -13.57 -51.73
C SER A 95 18.88 -12.42 -52.24
N ARG A 96 17.84 -12.04 -51.49
CA ARG A 96 16.93 -10.94 -51.84
C ARG A 96 17.46 -9.56 -51.42
N TYR A 97 18.55 -9.50 -50.66
CA TYR A 97 19.15 -8.30 -50.03
C TYR A 97 19.68 -7.17 -50.94
N PRO A 98 20.16 -7.37 -52.19
CA PRO A 98 20.86 -6.31 -52.91
C PRO A 98 19.95 -5.23 -53.51
N THR A 99 18.68 -5.54 -53.84
CA THR A 99 17.82 -4.65 -54.63
C THR A 99 17.09 -3.59 -53.79
N TYR A 100 16.76 -3.89 -52.52
CA TYR A 100 16.04 -2.97 -51.62
C TYR A 100 16.94 -2.19 -50.65
N LYS A 101 18.26 -2.45 -50.65
CA LYS A 101 19.25 -1.86 -49.73
C LYS A 101 19.28 -0.33 -49.75
N LYS A 102 19.02 0.30 -50.90
CA LYS A 102 19.09 1.77 -51.06
C LYS A 102 18.03 2.51 -50.23
N TYR A 103 16.88 1.89 -50.00
CA TYR A 103 15.76 2.51 -49.29
C TYR A 103 15.52 1.90 -47.91
N LEU A 104 15.81 0.60 -47.72
CA LEU A 104 15.58 -0.07 -46.44
C LEU A 104 16.55 0.41 -45.35
N VAL A 105 17.82 0.69 -45.71
CA VAL A 105 18.84 1.18 -44.77
C VAL A 105 18.50 2.57 -44.19
N PRO A 106 18.19 3.62 -44.99
CA PRO A 106 17.83 4.91 -44.40
C PRO A 106 16.49 4.86 -43.64
N VAL A 107 15.53 4.02 -44.07
CA VAL A 107 14.25 3.84 -43.36
C VAL A 107 14.46 3.17 -42.00
N SER A 108 15.31 2.14 -41.90
CA SER A 108 15.59 1.49 -40.63
C SER A 108 16.39 2.40 -39.68
N VAL A 109 17.32 3.18 -40.21
CA VAL A 109 18.07 4.19 -39.44
C VAL A 109 17.12 5.28 -38.93
N GLY A 110 16.22 5.79 -39.77
CA GLY A 110 15.20 6.75 -39.35
C GLY A 110 14.26 6.20 -38.28
N MET A 111 13.84 4.94 -38.42
CA MET A 111 13.00 4.26 -37.41
C MET A 111 13.74 4.12 -36.07
N LEU A 112 15.02 3.78 -36.08
CA LEU A 112 15.86 3.71 -34.87
C LEU A 112 15.99 5.06 -34.19
N ILE A 113 16.16 6.14 -34.95
CA ILE A 113 16.25 7.52 -34.41
C ILE A 113 14.97 7.92 -33.69
N VAL A 114 13.80 7.47 -34.18
CA VAL A 114 12.51 7.76 -33.53
C VAL A 114 12.25 6.83 -32.34
N LEU A 115 12.61 5.55 -32.44
CA LEU A 115 12.35 4.57 -31.39
C LEU A 115 13.29 4.73 -30.19
N LEU A 116 14.55 5.11 -30.37
CA LEU A 116 15.51 5.24 -29.27
C LEU A 116 15.06 6.24 -28.18
N PRO A 117 14.58 7.46 -28.51
CA PRO A 117 14.01 8.40 -27.53
C PRO A 117 12.75 7.86 -26.85
N VAL A 118 11.86 7.20 -27.60
CA VAL A 118 10.62 6.63 -27.07
C VAL A 118 10.90 5.50 -26.07
N ILE A 119 11.83 4.62 -26.41
CA ILE A 119 12.30 3.54 -25.53
C ILE A 119 12.99 4.14 -24.29
N TRP A 120 13.83 5.16 -24.47
CA TRP A 120 14.49 5.85 -23.35
C TRP A 120 13.48 6.49 -22.39
N LEU A 121 12.44 7.15 -22.91
CA LEU A 121 11.33 7.71 -22.11
C LEU A 121 10.53 6.62 -21.39
N SER A 122 10.28 5.49 -22.05
CA SER A 122 9.53 4.37 -21.47
C SER A 122 10.28 3.65 -20.34
N ILE A 123 11.61 3.56 -20.41
CA ILE A 123 12.43 2.95 -19.34
C ILE A 123 12.59 3.91 -18.15
N LYS A 124 12.57 5.23 -18.38
CA LYS A 124 12.69 6.25 -17.32
C LYS A 124 11.43 6.43 -16.47
N ASN A 125 10.27 6.09 -17.02
CA ASN A 125 8.99 6.15 -16.31
C ASN A 125 8.38 4.75 -16.24
N PRO A 126 8.94 3.80 -15.47
CA PRO A 126 8.27 2.54 -15.25
C PRO A 126 6.98 2.85 -14.47
N ASP A 127 5.83 2.72 -15.13
CA ASP A 127 4.56 2.59 -14.41
C ASP A 127 4.73 1.39 -13.49
N LYS A 128 4.56 1.61 -12.19
CA LYS A 128 4.73 0.58 -11.16
C LYS A 128 3.59 -0.44 -11.27
N VAL A 129 3.67 -1.37 -12.22
CA VAL A 129 2.62 -2.38 -12.46
C VAL A 129 2.82 -3.60 -11.57
N ARG A 130 2.45 -3.47 -10.28
CA ARG A 130 2.00 -4.54 -9.33
C ARG A 130 2.07 -4.02 -7.89
N ALA A 131 0.92 -3.77 -7.23
CA ALA A 131 0.76 -3.52 -5.78
C ALA A 131 1.96 -2.85 -5.08
N ASP A 132 2.57 -1.88 -5.78
CA ASP A 132 3.95 -1.53 -5.53
C ASP A 132 4.01 -0.67 -4.28
N TRP A 133 5.12 -0.78 -3.58
CA TRP A 133 5.33 0.06 -2.42
C TRP A 133 5.47 1.52 -2.88
N PHE A 134 4.92 2.47 -2.10
CA PHE A 134 4.94 3.90 -2.48
C PHE A 134 6.38 4.37 -2.72
N ASP A 135 7.23 4.21 -1.71
CA ASP A 135 8.63 4.64 -1.74
C ASP A 135 9.49 3.81 -0.76
N ASP A 136 10.76 3.58 -1.10
CA ASP A 136 11.65 2.69 -0.36
C ASP A 136 11.99 3.16 1.05
N ASN A 137 11.88 4.46 1.34
CA ASN A 137 12.17 5.04 2.65
C ASN A 137 11.08 4.75 3.70
N TRP A 138 9.92 4.25 3.27
CA TRP A 138 8.81 3.89 4.15
C TRP A 138 8.87 2.42 4.54
N HIS A 139 8.94 2.11 5.83
CA HIS A 139 9.17 0.74 6.29
C HIS A 139 7.90 -0.07 6.60
N TYR A 140 6.78 0.61 6.86
CA TYR A 140 5.51 -0.04 7.17
C TYR A 140 4.35 0.54 6.35
N ARG A 141 3.37 -0.32 6.07
CA ARG A 141 2.07 0.10 5.51
C ARG A 141 0.91 -0.66 6.14
N LYS A 142 -0.20 0.04 6.29
CA LYS A 142 -1.51 -0.49 6.71
C LYS A 142 -2.49 -0.32 5.55
N LYS A 143 -3.24 -1.37 5.25
CA LYS A 143 -4.27 -1.33 4.20
C LYS A 143 -5.58 -0.88 4.84
N ILE A 144 -6.18 0.15 4.27
CA ILE A 144 -7.48 0.68 4.70
C ILE A 144 -8.47 0.38 3.58
N THR A 145 -9.54 -0.34 3.91
CA THR A 145 -10.60 -0.67 2.96
C THR A 145 -11.84 0.14 3.32
N ILE A 146 -12.23 1.03 2.43
CA ILE A 146 -13.42 1.89 2.54
C ILE A 146 -14.53 1.22 1.73
N THR A 147 -15.68 1.00 2.36
CA THR A 147 -16.85 0.44 1.70
C THR A 147 -17.90 1.52 1.46
N ASN A 148 -18.45 1.56 0.24
CA ASN A 148 -19.50 2.48 -0.16
C ASN A 148 -20.62 1.68 -0.84
N ASN A 149 -21.78 1.60 -0.18
CA ASN A 149 -22.95 0.86 -0.68
C ASN A 149 -23.81 1.68 -1.66
N GLY A 150 -23.50 2.97 -1.86
CA GLY A 150 -24.21 3.87 -2.75
C GLY A 150 -23.57 3.99 -4.14
N THR A 151 -23.91 5.06 -4.84
CA THR A 151 -23.22 5.45 -6.07
C THR A 151 -21.81 5.94 -5.77
N ALA A 152 -20.94 5.92 -6.79
CA ALA A 152 -19.62 6.50 -6.66
C ALA A 152 -19.71 7.98 -6.23
N ASP A 153 -18.79 8.41 -5.38
CA ASP A 153 -18.71 9.75 -4.83
C ASP A 153 -17.27 10.29 -4.97
N ALA A 154 -17.08 11.59 -4.83
CA ALA A 154 -15.82 12.27 -5.06
C ALA A 154 -15.58 13.39 -4.03
N ASP A 155 -14.30 13.73 -3.85
CA ASP A 155 -13.85 14.84 -3.01
C ASP A 155 -14.38 14.83 -1.57
N LYS A 156 -14.46 13.63 -0.98
CA LYS A 156 -14.90 13.45 0.41
C LYS A 156 -13.73 13.26 1.35
N LYS A 157 -13.89 13.77 2.57
CA LYS A 157 -12.96 13.53 3.67
C LYS A 157 -13.46 12.36 4.50
N ILE A 158 -12.61 11.37 4.68
CA ILE A 158 -12.89 10.18 5.49
C ILE A 158 -12.00 10.23 6.72
N LEU A 159 -12.61 10.00 7.88
CA LEU A 159 -11.89 9.86 9.15
C LEU A 159 -11.24 8.47 9.20
N PHE A 160 -9.97 8.44 9.53
CA PHE A 160 -9.18 7.27 9.83
C PHE A 160 -8.56 7.43 11.21
N GLU A 161 -8.91 6.52 12.12
CA GLU A 161 -8.43 6.53 13.50
C GLU A 161 -7.35 5.47 13.66
N THR A 162 -6.23 5.82 14.30
CA THR A 162 -5.17 4.85 14.61
C THR A 162 -4.46 5.22 15.91
N ASP A 163 -4.00 4.20 16.64
CA ASP A 163 -3.19 4.37 17.85
C ASP A 163 -1.75 4.74 17.46
N THR A 164 -1.44 6.04 17.39
CA THR A 164 -0.08 6.50 17.12
C THR A 164 0.81 6.41 18.35
N SER A 165 0.24 6.42 19.56
CA SER A 165 1.02 6.28 20.80
C SER A 165 1.73 4.94 20.89
N ALA A 166 1.06 3.85 20.50
CA ALA A 166 1.66 2.52 20.40
C ALA A 166 2.78 2.50 19.33
N LEU A 167 2.57 3.11 18.18
CA LEU A 167 3.56 3.17 17.10
C LEU A 167 4.81 3.97 17.50
N ILE A 168 4.63 5.10 18.18
CA ILE A 168 5.72 5.94 18.67
C ILE A 168 6.49 5.22 19.79
N SER A 169 5.79 4.60 20.74
CA SER A 169 6.44 3.82 21.82
C SER A 169 7.26 2.64 21.29
N GLY A 170 6.85 2.08 20.15
CA GLY A 170 7.57 1.02 19.45
C GLY A 170 8.66 1.51 18.50
N SER A 171 8.99 2.81 18.50
CA SER A 171 9.96 3.45 17.59
C SER A 171 9.64 3.24 16.11
N LYS A 172 8.36 3.06 15.75
CA LYS A 172 7.89 2.91 14.37
C LYS A 172 7.34 4.22 13.80
N MET A 173 7.19 5.26 14.60
CA MET A 173 6.67 6.56 14.15
C MET A 173 7.34 7.69 14.92
N GLN A 174 7.51 8.85 14.29
CA GLN A 174 8.04 10.05 14.96
C GLN A 174 6.99 10.66 15.90
N ASN A 175 7.45 11.31 16.97
CA ASN A 175 6.57 11.91 17.98
C ASN A 175 5.65 13.03 17.43
N THR A 176 5.94 13.54 16.24
CA THR A 176 5.17 14.58 15.55
C THR A 176 4.20 14.02 14.50
N CYS A 177 4.19 12.69 14.28
CA CYS A 177 3.46 12.03 13.19
C CYS A 177 3.81 12.59 11.79
N ALA A 178 4.95 13.25 11.65
CA ALA A 178 5.39 13.85 10.37
C ALA A 178 5.73 12.78 9.32
N ASP A 179 6.05 11.59 9.77
CA ASP A 179 6.27 10.40 8.98
C ASP A 179 4.98 9.59 8.79
N ALA A 180 3.86 10.27 8.55
CA ALA A 180 2.60 9.69 8.11
C ALA A 180 2.33 10.02 6.64
N ARG A 181 1.85 9.06 5.86
CA ARG A 181 1.49 9.27 4.44
C ARG A 181 0.31 8.40 4.05
N PHE A 182 -0.59 8.95 3.23
CA PHE A 182 -1.68 8.21 2.63
C PHE A 182 -1.52 8.15 1.12
N THR A 183 -1.78 6.99 0.53
CA THR A 183 -1.78 6.81 -0.92
C THR A 183 -2.96 6.00 -1.40
N ASP A 184 -3.35 6.18 -2.66
CA ASP A 184 -4.26 5.26 -3.33
C ASP A 184 -3.56 3.94 -3.71
N VAL A 185 -4.30 3.04 -4.37
CA VAL A 185 -3.76 1.77 -4.89
C VAL A 185 -2.71 1.91 -5.99
N ASN A 186 -2.67 3.07 -6.65
CA ASN A 186 -1.75 3.39 -7.73
C ASN A 186 -0.49 4.12 -7.22
N GLY A 187 -0.40 4.40 -5.92
CA GLY A 187 0.69 5.16 -5.32
C GLY A 187 0.55 6.68 -5.42
N GLN A 188 -0.59 7.21 -5.84
CA GLN A 188 -0.87 8.64 -5.77
C GLN A 188 -1.01 9.10 -4.32
N VAL A 189 -0.33 10.19 -3.97
CA VAL A 189 -0.38 10.76 -2.63
C VAL A 189 -1.72 11.46 -2.38
N LEU A 190 -2.38 11.07 -1.29
CA LEU A 190 -3.62 11.66 -0.84
C LEU A 190 -3.34 12.77 0.17
N ARG A 191 -4.11 13.86 0.09
CA ARG A 191 -4.04 14.96 1.05
C ARG A 191 -4.73 14.55 2.34
N TYR A 192 -4.16 14.93 3.48
CA TYR A 192 -4.76 14.66 4.77
C TYR A 192 -4.45 15.79 5.76
N TYR A 193 -5.19 15.84 6.86
CA TYR A 193 -4.83 16.62 8.05
C TYR A 193 -5.14 15.84 9.31
N ILE A 194 -4.48 16.21 10.40
CA ILE A 194 -4.72 15.67 11.74
C ILE A 194 -5.63 16.63 12.49
N ASP A 195 -6.70 16.14 13.11
CA ASP A 195 -7.51 16.94 14.01
C ASP A 195 -6.88 16.98 15.40
N ALA A 196 -6.10 18.05 15.65
CA ALA A 196 -5.43 18.23 16.94
C ALA A 196 -6.39 18.52 18.11
N ALA A 197 -7.66 18.86 17.85
CA ALA A 197 -8.61 19.17 18.91
C ALA A 197 -9.23 17.91 19.54
N THR A 198 -9.49 16.88 18.73
CA THR A 198 -10.15 15.63 19.17
C THR A 198 -9.21 14.44 19.22
N GLY A 199 -8.27 14.34 18.26
CA GLY A 199 -7.40 13.18 18.09
C GLY A 199 -6.00 13.61 17.66
N ALA A 200 -5.28 14.32 18.54
CA ALA A 200 -3.91 14.75 18.31
C ALA A 200 -2.95 13.56 18.13
N CYS A 201 -1.78 13.83 17.54
CA CYS A 201 -0.68 12.86 17.47
C CYS A 201 -0.23 12.38 18.86
N ASN A 202 0.35 11.17 18.93
CA ASN A 202 0.80 10.51 20.16
C ASN A 202 -0.34 10.22 21.15
N THR A 203 -1.47 9.79 20.62
CA THR A 203 -2.63 9.35 21.41
C THR A 203 -3.05 7.95 20.98
N VAL A 204 -3.90 7.33 21.80
CA VAL A 204 -4.49 6.01 21.51
C VAL A 204 -5.48 6.03 20.34
N SER A 205 -5.94 7.21 19.95
CA SER A 205 -6.80 7.45 18.78
C SER A 205 -6.44 8.79 18.16
N THR A 206 -5.60 8.75 17.13
CA THR A 206 -5.25 9.93 16.33
C THR A 206 -6.16 10.00 15.11
N ASP A 207 -6.75 11.17 14.90
CA ASP A 207 -7.81 11.40 13.92
C ASP A 207 -7.21 11.96 12.63
N PHE A 208 -7.03 11.11 11.62
CA PHE A 208 -6.60 11.51 10.29
C PHE A 208 -7.79 11.70 9.37
N TYR A 209 -7.99 12.93 8.88
CA TYR A 209 -8.96 13.20 7.84
C TYR A 209 -8.28 13.17 6.47
N VAL A 210 -8.58 12.14 5.70
CA VAL A 210 -7.98 11.90 4.38
C VAL A 210 -8.96 12.33 3.29
N LEU A 211 -8.52 13.17 2.35
CA LEU A 211 -9.30 13.58 1.19
C LEU A 211 -9.14 12.55 0.07
N LEU A 212 -10.26 11.92 -0.30
CA LEU A 212 -10.31 10.98 -1.41
C LEU A 212 -10.90 11.66 -2.65
N PRO A 213 -10.18 11.66 -3.79
CA PRO A 213 -10.69 12.23 -5.04
C PRO A 213 -11.84 11.38 -5.61
N THR A 214 -11.79 10.06 -5.44
CA THR A 214 -12.83 9.14 -5.90
C THR A 214 -13.06 8.02 -4.89
N ILE A 215 -14.33 7.77 -4.58
CA ILE A 215 -14.83 6.66 -3.78
C ILE A 215 -15.75 5.84 -4.67
N ASN A 216 -15.32 4.63 -5.04
CA ASN A 216 -16.07 3.78 -5.95
C ASN A 216 -17.28 3.17 -5.23
N ALA A 217 -18.31 2.82 -5.98
CA ALA A 217 -19.34 1.92 -5.48
C ALA A 217 -18.70 0.55 -5.17
N GLY A 218 -18.95 0.01 -3.98
CA GLY A 218 -18.28 -1.19 -3.48
C GLY A 218 -17.11 -0.88 -2.56
N SER A 219 -15.88 -1.27 -2.93
CA SER A 219 -14.69 -1.06 -2.10
C SER A 219 -13.67 -0.13 -2.76
N THR A 220 -13.20 0.86 -2.01
CA THR A 220 -12.00 1.64 -2.33
C THR A 220 -10.91 1.29 -1.33
N VAL A 221 -9.71 1.00 -1.81
CA VAL A 221 -8.55 0.69 -0.97
C VAL A 221 -7.59 1.86 -0.98
N ILE A 222 -7.10 2.25 0.19
CA ILE A 222 -6.00 3.18 0.36
C ILE A 222 -4.95 2.57 1.30
N TYR A 223 -3.76 3.14 1.31
CA TYR A 223 -2.68 2.69 2.17
C TYR A 223 -2.21 3.83 3.07
N PHE A 224 -2.01 3.49 4.34
CA PHE A 224 -1.35 4.34 5.32
C PHE A 224 0.07 3.87 5.53
N TYR A 225 1.04 4.71 5.17
CA TYR A 225 2.47 4.47 5.31
C TYR A 225 3.02 5.23 6.51
N TYR A 226 3.95 4.61 7.23
CA TYR A 226 4.65 5.19 8.38
C TYR A 226 6.07 4.63 8.55
N ALA A 227 6.84 5.21 9.47
CA ALA A 227 8.28 5.02 9.62
C ALA A 227 9.06 5.44 8.35
N ASN A 228 9.13 6.75 8.11
CA ASN A 228 9.98 7.29 7.06
C ASN A 228 11.37 7.61 7.64
N THR A 229 12.41 7.05 7.02
CA THR A 229 13.82 7.29 7.38
C THR A 229 14.49 8.29 6.46
#